data_AF-A0A5N5CUA6-F1
#
_entry.id   AF-A0A5N5CUA6-F1
#
_cell.length_a   1.000
_cell.length_b   1.000
_cell.length_c   1.000
_cell.angle_alpha   90.00
_cell.angle_beta   90.00
_cell.angle_gamma   90.00
#
_symmetry.space_group_name_H-M   'P 1'
#
loop_
_entity.id
_entity.type
_entity.pdbx_description
1 polymer ?
#
loop_
_entity_poly.entity_id
_entity_poly.type
_entity_poly.pdbx_seq_one_letter_code
_entity_poly.pdbx_strand_id
1 'polypeptide(L)' 'MAQLLRPLRANLGAVAAVGVGAGLVYAYAKPKPPTVFGGFNPQYLRLDSVEQVNHNTKRLRFAFPNPDDLSGLPLT' A
#
# COMPACT_ATOMS: atom_id res chain seq x y z
N MET A 1 51.75 9.52 -22.71
CA MET A 1 50.31 9.19 -22.58
C MET A 1 49.90 9.47 -21.13
N ALA A 2 49.37 10.67 -20.84
CA ALA A 2 48.96 11.06 -19.50
C ALA A 2 47.44 10.89 -19.35
N GLN A 3 47.05 10.03 -18.41
CA GLN A 3 45.67 9.70 -18.05
C GLN A 3 44.93 10.93 -17.53
N LEU A 4 43.86 11.31 -18.24
CA LEU A 4 42.99 12.43 -17.92
C LEU A 4 41.92 11.99 -16.89
N LEU A 5 42.32 11.71 -15.65
CA LEU A 5 41.37 11.54 -14.54
C LEU A 5 40.91 12.92 -14.09
N ARG A 6 39.83 13.41 -14.70
CA ARG A 6 39.11 14.59 -14.20
C ARG A 6 38.32 14.18 -12.95
N PRO A 7 38.53 14.82 -11.79
CA PRO A 7 37.69 14.56 -10.63
C PRO A 7 36.28 15.07 -10.93
N LEU A 8 35.31 14.17 -10.99
CA LEU A 8 33.90 14.51 -11.15
C LEU A 8 33.45 15.21 -9.86
N ARG A 9 33.58 16.55 -9.84
CA ARG A 9 33.04 17.37 -8.75
C ARG A 9 31.53 17.37 -8.87
N ALA A 10 30.89 16.42 -8.20
CA ALA A 10 29.45 16.41 -8.04
C ALA A 10 29.07 17.61 -7.16
N ASN A 11 28.42 18.61 -7.76
CA ASN A 11 27.83 19.71 -7.01
C ASN A 11 26.74 19.14 -6.09
N LEU A 12 26.92 19.25 -4.78
CA LEU A 12 25.98 18.77 -3.75
C LEU A 12 24.52 19.17 -4.02
N GLY A 13 24.29 20.34 -4.63
CA GLY A 13 22.95 20.79 -5.04
C GLY A 13 22.28 19.91 -6.11
N ALA A 14 23.05 19.33 -7.02
CA ALA A 14 22.51 18.44 -8.07
C ALA A 14 22.10 17.07 -7.48
N VAL A 15 22.84 16.55 -6.50
CA VAL A 15 22.50 15.30 -5.80
C VAL A 15 21.24 15.49 -4.95
N ALA A 16 21.12 16.63 -4.27
CA ALA A 16 19.92 16.97 -3.49
C ALA A 16 18.67 17.10 -4.39
N ALA A 17 18.76 17.78 -5.53
CA ALA A 17 17.63 17.95 -6.44
C ALA A 17 17.12 16.62 -7.04
N VAL A 18 18.03 15.71 -7.40
CA VAL A 18 17.66 14.37 -7.91
C VAL A 18 17.01 13.53 -6.80
N GLY A 19 17.53 13.56 -5.58
CA GLY A 19 16.95 12.83 -4.44
C GLY A 19 15.53 13.30 -4.09
N VAL A 20 15.30 14.61 -4.05
CA VAL A 20 13.97 15.19 -3.80
C VAL A 20 13.01 14.86 -4.93
N GLY A 21 13.42 15.03 -6.19
CA GLY A 21 12.57 14.72 -7.35
C GLY A 21 12.17 13.25 -7.41
N ALA A 22 13.11 12.33 -7.22
CA ALA A 22 12.84 10.90 -7.21
C ALA A 22 11.92 10.48 -6.04
N GLY A 23 12.10 11.08 -4.86
CA GLY A 23 11.25 10.84 -3.69
C GLY A 23 9.80 11.26 -3.92
N LEU A 24 9.57 12.41 -4.56
CA LEU A 24 8.22 12.89 -4.89
C LEU A 24 7.53 12.01 -5.94
N VAL A 25 8.25 11.58 -6.98
CA VAL A 25 7.71 10.66 -8.00
C VAL A 25 7.35 9.31 -7.38
N TYR A 26 8.21 8.76 -6.52
CA TYR A 26 7.94 7.49 -5.84
C TYR A 26 6.73 7.58 -4.91
N ALA A 27 6.60 8.67 -4.15
CA ALA A 27 5.45 8.90 -3.28
C ALA A 27 4.15 9.01 -4.07
N TYR A 28 4.16 9.68 -5.23
CA TYR A 28 3.00 9.80 -6.11
C TYR A 28 2.64 8.49 -6.81
N ALA A 29 3.63 7.68 -7.17
CA ALA A 29 3.44 6.41 -7.89
C ALA A 29 3.00 5.25 -6.98
N LYS A 30 2.84 5.45 -5.67
CA LYS A 30 2.41 4.36 -4.78
C LYS A 30 1.00 3.89 -5.18
N PRO A 31 0.85 2.60 -5.56
CA PRO A 31 -0.46 2.07 -5.89
C PRO A 31 -1.36 2.13 -4.65
N LYS A 32 -2.63 2.49 -4.87
CA LYS A 32 -3.61 2.46 -3.78
C LYS A 32 -3.82 1.00 -3.35
N PRO A 33 -4.06 0.75 -2.05
CA PRO A 33 -4.40 -0.59 -1.59
C PRO A 33 -5.70 -1.04 -2.28
N PRO A 34 -5.83 -2.33 -2.61
CA PRO A 34 -7.01 -2.86 -3.27
C PRO A 34 -8.22 -2.82 -2.33
N THR A 35 -9.42 -2.75 -2.89
CA THR A 35 -10.67 -2.79 -2.13
C THR A 35 -11.31 -4.17 -2.20
N VAL A 36 -11.72 -4.72 -1.06
CA VAL A 36 -12.33 -6.06 -0.95
C VAL A 36 -13.76 -6.07 -1.50
N PHE A 37 -14.53 -5.03 -1.21
CA PHE A 37 -15.90 -4.83 -1.68
C PHE A 37 -15.96 -3.63 -2.64
N GLY A 38 -16.84 -3.69 -3.64
CA GLY A 38 -17.02 -2.62 -4.64
C GLY A 38 -17.26 -3.10 -6.08
N GLY A 39 -17.05 -4.39 -6.35
CA GLY A 39 -17.44 -5.04 -7.62
C GLY A 39 -18.77 -5.79 -7.51
N PHE A 40 -19.30 -6.24 -8.66
CA PHE A 40 -20.51 -7.08 -8.72
C PHE A 40 -20.26 -8.57 -8.42
N ASN A 41 -19.03 -8.95 -8.07
CA ASN A 41 -18.66 -10.34 -7.85
C ASN A 41 -18.88 -10.75 -6.39
N PRO A 42 -19.34 -11.99 -6.11
CA PRO A 42 -19.37 -12.52 -4.76
C PRO A 42 -17.96 -12.61 -4.19
N GLN A 43 -17.83 -12.37 -2.88
CA GLN A 43 -16.55 -12.52 -2.19
C GLN A 43 -16.48 -13.77 -1.32
N TYR A 44 -15.32 -14.42 -1.38
CA TYR A 44 -14.99 -15.61 -0.61
C TYR A 44 -13.88 -15.25 0.36
N LEU A 45 -14.24 -15.01 1.61
CA LEU A 45 -13.31 -14.61 2.66
C LEU A 45 -13.09 -15.73 3.67
N ARG A 46 -11.89 -15.77 4.24
CA ARG A 46 -11.56 -16.72 5.31
C ARG A 46 -12.27 -16.30 6.59
N LEU A 47 -12.94 -17.26 7.23
CA LEU A 47 -13.47 -17.09 8.58
C LEU A 47 -12.29 -17.00 9.57
N ASP A 48 -12.20 -15.88 10.25
CA ASP A 48 -11.14 -15.57 11.23
C ASP A 48 -11.59 -15.94 12.64
N SER A 49 -12.77 -15.46 13.05
CA SER A 49 -13.31 -15.73 14.37
C SER A 49 -14.82 -15.91 14.37
N VAL A 50 -15.29 -16.72 15.32
CA VAL A 50 -16.70 -16.91 15.63
C VAL A 50 -16.90 -16.62 17.11
N GLU A 51 -17.79 -15.70 17.41
CA GLU A 51 -18.14 -15.33 18.78
C GLU A 51 -19.63 -15.52 19.01
N GLN A 52 -19.99 -16.14 20.13
CA GLN A 52 -21.38 -16.25 20.55
C GLN A 52 -21.78 -14.99 21.33
N VAL A 53 -22.62 -14.16 20.71
CA VAL A 53 -23.11 -12.92 21.33
C VAL A 53 -24.23 -13.21 22.32
N ASN A 54 -25.11 -14.18 22.00
CA ASN A 54 -26.15 -14.68 22.92
C ASN A 54 -26.59 -16.11 22.52
N HIS A 55 -27.69 -16.63 23.07
CA HIS A 55 -28.17 -17.99 22.80
C HIS A 55 -28.45 -18.29 21.31
N ASN A 56 -28.83 -17.29 20.50
CA ASN A 56 -29.23 -17.47 19.11
C ASN A 56 -28.48 -16.57 18.12
N THR A 57 -27.48 -15.81 18.58
CA THR A 57 -26.74 -14.82 17.77
C THR A 57 -25.25 -15.09 17.82
N LYS A 58 -24.61 -15.09 16.65
CA LYS A 58 -23.16 -15.21 16.51
C LYS A 58 -22.60 -14.06 15.69
N ARG A 59 -21.45 -13.55 16.10
CA ARG A 59 -20.64 -12.59 15.34
C ARG A 59 -19.55 -13.37 14.58
N LEU A 60 -19.57 -13.28 13.27
CA LEU A 60 -18.58 -13.88 12.38
C LEU A 60 -17.64 -12.78 11.89
N ARG A 61 -16.35 -12.93 12.15
CA ARG A 61 -15.32 -12.05 11.59
C ARG A 61 -14.65 -12.76 10.44
N PHE A 62 -14.57 -12.09 9.30
CA PHE A 62 -13.88 -12.58 8.12
C PHE A 62 -12.63 -11.74 7.90
N ALA A 63 -11.50 -12.40 7.64
CA ALA A 63 -10.24 -11.72 7.33
C ALA A 63 -10.22 -11.32 5.85
N PHE A 64 -9.69 -10.13 5.59
CA PHE A 64 -9.34 -9.73 4.23
C PHE A 64 -8.16 -10.54 3.70
N PRO A 65 -8.01 -10.67 2.37
CA PRO A 65 -6.90 -11.40 1.77
C PRO A 65 -5.54 -10.86 2.24
N ASN A 66 -5.39 -9.53 2.33
CA ASN A 66 -4.23 -8.89 2.94
C ASN A 66 -4.65 -7.92 4.07
N PRO A 67 -3.79 -7.71 5.08
CA PRO A 67 -4.08 -6.81 6.20
C PRO A 67 -4.28 -5.34 5.80
N ASP A 68 -3.63 -4.90 4.71
CA ASP A 68 -3.67 -3.51 4.23
C ASP A 68 -4.80 -3.24 3.21
N ASP A 69 -5.59 -4.27 2.87
CA ASP A 69 -6.71 -4.13 1.95
C ASP A 69 -7.80 -3.24 2.57
N LEU A 70 -8.44 -2.42 1.73
CA LEU A 70 -9.52 -1.54 2.15
C LEU A 70 -10.87 -2.24 2.01
N SER A 71 -11.84 -1.92 2.88
CA SER A 71 -13.19 -2.49 2.75
C SER A 71 -13.85 -2.09 1.43
N GLY A 72 -13.86 -0.79 1.09
CA GLY A 72 -14.57 -0.27 -0.09
C GLY A 72 -16.09 -0.10 0.10
N LEU A 73 -16.64 -0.55 1.23
CA LEU A 73 -18.02 -0.22 1.63
C LEU A 73 -18.10 1.22 2.18
N PRO A 74 -19.16 1.98 1.85
CA PRO A 74 -19.36 3.31 2.41
C PRO A 74 -19.63 3.22 3.92
N LEU A 75 -19.10 4.19 4.67
CA LEU A 75 -19.46 4.38 6.07
C LEU A 75 -20.82 5.08 6.14
N THR A 76 -21.73 4.55 6.96
CA THR A 76 -23.05 5.12 7.24
C THR A 76 -23.03 5.94 8.52
#